data_AF-A0A0D3EZV8-F1
#
_entry.id   AF-A0A0D3EZV8-F1
#
_cell.length_a   1.000
_cell.length_b   1.000
_cell.length_c   1.000
_cell.angle_alpha   90.00
_cell.angle_beta   90.00
_cell.angle_gamma   90.00
#
_symmetry.space_group_name_H-M   'P 1'
#
loop_
_entity.id
_entity.type
_entity.pdbx_description
1 polymer ?
#
loop_
_entity_poly.entity_id
_entity_poly.type
_entity_poly.pdbx_seq_one_letter_code
_entity_poly.pdbx_strand_id
1 'polypeptide(L)'
;MGLVVTAAAEAAIGWVVQSILGNFFTGQMQVWTREVGLSQEVEELETEMRSMQMVLAAAESSKIDNRPLAESLDELKELLYDAEDVMDELDYYRLQQHIEVPNITLREVLCLHLLHLTSSE
;
A
#
# COMPACT_ATOMS: atom_id res chain seq x y z
N MET A 1 0.15 3.83 -30.08
CA MET A 1 -0.09 4.62 -28.86
C MET A 1 -0.28 3.73 -27.62
N GLY A 2 -0.82 2.51 -27.72
CA GLY A 2 -1.06 1.61 -26.56
C GLY A 2 0.20 1.21 -25.76
N LEU A 3 1.26 0.78 -26.44
CA LEU A 3 2.53 0.31 -25.83
C LEU A 3 3.23 1.35 -24.93
N VAL A 4 2.98 2.64 -25.14
CA VAL A 4 3.62 3.73 -24.37
C VAL A 4 2.83 4.02 -23.09
N VAL A 5 1.51 3.80 -23.12
CA VAL A 5 0.63 4.04 -21.96
C VAL A 5 0.81 2.94 -20.92
N THR A 6 0.92 1.68 -21.35
CA THR A 6 1.18 0.55 -20.43
C THR A 6 2.53 0.66 -19.74
N ALA A 7 3.60 0.98 -20.49
CA ALA A 7 4.93 1.15 -19.91
C ALA A 7 5.01 2.33 -18.92
N ALA A 8 4.26 3.41 -19.15
CA ALA A 8 4.19 4.54 -18.23
C ALA A 8 3.41 4.18 -16.96
N ALA A 9 2.32 3.42 -17.08
CA ALA A 9 1.55 2.93 -15.94
C ALA A 9 2.37 1.95 -15.10
N GLU A 10 3.03 0.97 -15.73
CA GLU A 10 3.94 0.02 -15.07
C GLU A 10 5.06 0.73 -14.30
N ALA A 11 5.69 1.74 -14.91
CA ALA A 11 6.74 2.52 -14.26
C ALA A 11 6.21 3.34 -13.07
N ALA A 12 5.03 3.95 -13.20
CA ALA A 12 4.41 4.71 -12.11
C ALA A 12 4.04 3.79 -10.93
N ILE A 13 3.40 2.66 -11.23
CA ILE A 13 3.04 1.64 -10.24
C ILE A 13 4.29 1.07 -9.57
N GLY A 14 5.32 0.74 -10.35
CA GLY A 14 6.59 0.26 -9.82
C GLY A 14 7.25 1.25 -8.87
N TRP A 15 7.17 2.55 -9.18
CA TRP A 15 7.68 3.60 -8.29
C TRP A 15 6.91 3.67 -6.98
N VAL A 16 5.57 3.63 -7.01
CA VAL A 16 4.73 3.64 -5.80
C VAL A 16 5.03 2.43 -4.91
N VAL A 17 5.08 1.22 -5.48
CA VAL A 17 5.43 0.00 -4.74
C VAL A 17 6.83 0.09 -4.12
N GLN A 18 7.81 0.65 -4.83
CA GLN A 18 9.15 0.88 -4.25
C GLN A 18 9.15 1.93 -3.14
N SER A 19 8.40 3.02 -3.31
CA SER A 19 8.25 4.06 -2.29
C SER A 19 7.71 3.48 -0.99
N ILE A 20 6.61 2.72 -1.10
CA ILE A 20 5.96 2.00 -0.01
C ILE A 20 6.95 1.03 0.67
N LEU A 21 7.57 0.13 -0.10
CA LEU A 21 8.50 -0.87 0.45
C LEU A 21 9.75 -0.25 1.10
N GLY A 22 10.24 0.85 0.55
CA GLY A 22 11.47 1.50 1.00
C GLY A 22 11.28 2.46 2.19
N ASN A 23 10.18 3.20 2.21
CA ASN A 23 9.96 4.24 3.21
C ASN A 23 9.12 3.77 4.40
N PHE A 24 8.19 2.83 4.18
CA PHE A 24 7.18 2.52 5.18
C PHE A 24 7.57 1.34 6.08
N PHE A 25 7.99 0.23 5.49
CA PHE A 25 8.35 -1.00 6.20
C PHE A 25 9.75 -0.94 6.83
N THR A 26 10.04 0.16 7.51
CA THR A 26 11.27 0.34 8.27
C THR A 26 11.20 -0.45 9.58
N GLY A 27 12.37 -0.76 10.14
CA GLY A 27 12.44 -1.46 11.43
C GLY A 27 11.74 -0.72 12.59
N GLN A 28 11.64 0.62 12.52
CA GLN A 28 10.90 1.41 13.52
C GLN A 28 9.39 1.22 13.39
N MET A 29 8.86 1.18 12.16
CA MET A 29 7.44 0.91 11.93
C MET A 29 7.07 -0.49 12.42
N GLN A 30 7.87 -1.52 12.11
CA GLN A 30 7.61 -2.89 12.55
C GLN A 30 7.61 -3.05 14.09
N VAL A 31 8.47 -2.32 14.79
CA VAL A 31 8.47 -2.31 16.27
C VAL A 31 7.18 -1.69 16.79
N TRP A 32 6.80 -0.53 16.25
CA TRP A 32 5.61 0.19 16.69
C TRP A 32 4.31 -0.58 16.39
N THR A 33 4.18 -1.19 15.20
CA THR A 33 3.00 -1.97 14.83
C THR A 33 2.81 -3.16 15.76
N ARG A 34 3.89 -3.78 16.24
CA ARG A 34 3.83 -4.80 17.29
C ARG A 34 3.33 -4.24 18.62
N GLU A 35 3.73 -3.03 19.00
CA GLU A 35 3.28 -2.38 20.25
C GLU A 35 1.78 -2.06 20.24
N VAL A 36 1.25 -1.63 19.09
CA VAL A 36 -0.19 -1.32 18.93
C VAL A 36 -1.03 -2.53 18.51
N GLY A 37 -0.41 -3.69 18.28
CA GLY A 37 -1.10 -4.94 17.96
C GLY A 37 -1.54 -5.08 16.49
N LEU A 38 -0.90 -4.35 15.58
CA LEU A 38 -1.15 -4.34 14.13
C LEU A 38 -0.06 -5.07 13.32
N SER A 39 0.78 -5.86 13.99
CA SER A 39 1.94 -6.47 13.33
C SER A 39 1.55 -7.44 12.21
N GLN A 40 0.43 -8.15 12.35
CA GLN A 40 -0.01 -9.11 11.35
C GLN A 40 -0.56 -8.41 10.11
N GLU A 41 -1.41 -7.41 10.31
CA GLU A 41 -2.03 -6.62 9.24
C GLU A 41 -0.97 -5.91 8.39
N VAL A 42 0.07 -5.37 9.03
CA VAL A 42 1.20 -4.74 8.33
C VAL A 42 2.08 -5.77 7.62
N GLU A 43 2.29 -6.97 8.19
CA GLU A 43 3.03 -8.05 7.52
C GLU A 43 2.28 -8.60 6.29
N GLU A 44 0.95 -8.70 6.37
CA GLU A 44 0.08 -9.07 5.24
C GLU A 44 0.16 -8.01 4.13
N LEU A 45 0.06 -6.72 4.48
CA LEU A 45 0.21 -5.62 3.52
C LEU A 45 1.61 -5.63 2.86
N GLU A 46 2.68 -5.88 3.62
CA GLU A 46 4.04 -5.99 3.05
C GLU A 46 4.13 -7.14 2.04
N THR A 47 3.52 -8.28 2.36
CA THR A 47 3.51 -9.47 1.52
C THR A 47 2.78 -9.22 0.21
N GLU A 48 1.62 -8.56 0.25
CA GLU A 48 0.85 -8.19 -0.94
C GLU A 48 1.65 -7.21 -1.83
N MET A 49 2.29 -6.20 -1.25
CA MET A 49 3.14 -5.25 -2.00
C MET A 49 4.32 -5.94 -2.70
N ARG A 50 4.95 -6.94 -2.05
CA ARG A 50 6.01 -7.76 -2.67
C ARG A 50 5.45 -8.65 -3.78
N SER A 51 4.26 -9.21 -3.61
CA SER A 51 3.57 -9.98 -4.64
C SER A 51 3.32 -9.12 -5.88
N MET A 52 2.82 -7.90 -5.69
CA MET A 52 2.62 -6.93 -6.78
C MET A 52 3.93 -6.58 -7.50
N GLN A 53 5.02 -6.35 -6.76
CA GLN A 53 6.35 -6.13 -7.35
C GLN A 53 6.75 -7.27 -8.31
N MET A 54 6.50 -8.53 -7.93
CA MET A 54 6.79 -9.68 -8.78
C MET A 54 5.89 -9.74 -10.02
N VAL A 55 4.59 -9.42 -9.86
CA VAL A 55 3.63 -9.39 -10.97
C VAL A 55 4.01 -8.31 -11.99
N LEU A 56 4.41 -7.12 -11.53
CA LEU A 56 4.86 -6.03 -12.39
C LEU A 56 6.14 -6.38 -13.15
N ALA A 57 7.11 -6.99 -12.49
CA ALA A 57 8.34 -7.46 -13.15
C ALA A 57 8.04 -8.52 -14.23
N ALA A 58 7.04 -9.38 -13.99
CA ALA A 58 6.58 -10.35 -14.98
C ALA A 58 5.83 -9.66 -16.14
N ALA A 59 5.01 -8.65 -15.86
CA ALA A 59 4.26 -7.88 -16.86
C ALA A 59 5.19 -7.07 -17.79
N GLU A 60 6.20 -6.36 -17.25
CA GLU A 60 7.20 -5.61 -18.04
C GLU A 60 7.94 -6.51 -19.04
N SER A 61 8.15 -7.78 -18.70
CA SER A 61 8.82 -8.75 -19.58
C SER A 61 7.94 -9.22 -20.75
N SER A 62 6.63 -8.99 -20.69
CA SER A 62 5.64 -9.42 -21.66
C SER A 62 5.32 -8.31 -22.66
N LYS A 63 5.98 -8.30 -23.82
CA LYS A 63 5.81 -7.29 -24.89
C LYS A 63 4.46 -7.33 -25.64
N ILE A 64 3.41 -7.88 -25.06
CA ILE A 64 2.12 -8.08 -25.73
C ILE A 64 1.21 -6.88 -25.43
N ASP A 65 0.78 -6.20 -26.50
CA ASP A 65 -0.27 -5.16 -26.41
C ASP A 65 -1.59 -5.81 -25.99
N ASN A 66 -1.90 -5.73 -24.70
CA ASN A 66 -3.02 -6.41 -24.08
C ASN A 66 -3.91 -5.36 -23.39
N ARG A 67 -5.01 -4.97 -24.04
CA ARG A 67 -5.96 -3.99 -23.47
C ARG A 67 -6.52 -4.42 -22.11
N PRO A 68 -6.93 -5.69 -21.91
CA PRO A 68 -7.25 -6.20 -20.57
C PRO A 68 -6.13 -5.98 -19.54
N LEU A 69 -4.86 -6.14 -19.92
CA LEU A 69 -3.73 -5.87 -19.02
C LEU A 69 -3.63 -4.38 -18.68
N ALA A 70 -3.87 -3.49 -19.65
CA ALA A 70 -3.88 -2.05 -19.41
C ALA A 70 -5.00 -1.63 -18.42
N GLU A 71 -6.19 -2.21 -18.55
CA GLU A 71 -7.30 -1.98 -17.62
C GLU A 71 -6.97 -2.51 -16.21
N SER A 72 -6.44 -3.73 -16.09
CA SER A 72 -6.02 -4.29 -14.79
C SER A 72 -4.87 -3.52 -14.13
N LEU A 73 -3.95 -2.94 -14.92
CA LEU A 73 -2.90 -2.07 -14.38
C LEU A 73 -3.46 -0.75 -13.85
N ASP A 74 -4.48 -0.19 -14.50
CA ASP A 74 -5.14 1.03 -14.02
C ASP A 74 -5.88 0.77 -12.69
N GLU A 75 -6.62 -0.35 -12.60
CA GLU A 75 -7.25 -0.79 -11.33
C GLU A 75 -6.22 -1.03 -10.23
N LEU A 76 -5.09 -1.66 -10.55
CA LEU A 76 -4.00 -1.90 -9.61
C LEU A 76 -3.40 -0.57 -9.11
N LYS A 77 -3.27 0.43 -9.98
CA LYS A 77 -2.76 1.75 -9.61
C LYS A 77 -3.66 2.44 -8.60
N GLU A 78 -4.98 2.39 -8.77
CA GLU A 78 -5.92 2.98 -7.82
C GLU A 78 -5.85 2.28 -6.45
N LEU A 79 -5.79 0.94 -6.42
CA LEU A 79 -5.61 0.18 -5.17
C LEU A 79 -4.29 0.51 -4.45
N LEU A 80 -3.22 0.81 -5.21
CA LEU A 80 -1.94 1.22 -4.64
C LEU A 80 -1.99 2.62 -4.04
N TYR A 81 -2.77 3.54 -4.62
CA TYR A 81 -2.98 4.84 -4.01
C TYR A 81 -3.80 4.73 -2.72
N ASP A 82 -4.85 3.91 -2.69
CA ASP A 82 -5.61 3.65 -1.46
C ASP A 82 -4.70 3.07 -0.36
N ALA A 83 -3.79 2.16 -0.73
CA ALA A 83 -2.83 1.60 0.22
C ALA A 83 -1.81 2.66 0.69
N GLU A 84 -1.29 3.50 -0.20
CA GLU A 84 -0.40 4.62 0.13
C GLU A 84 -1.06 5.57 1.14
N ASP A 85 -2.32 5.94 0.92
CA ASP A 85 -3.10 6.79 1.83
C ASP A 85 -3.25 6.16 3.24
N VAL A 86 -3.61 4.87 3.31
CA VAL A 86 -3.72 4.16 4.61
C VAL A 86 -2.38 4.10 5.33
N MET A 87 -1.28 3.91 4.60
CA MET A 87 0.06 3.90 5.18
C MET A 87 0.47 5.28 5.68
N ASP A 88 0.20 6.34 4.92
CA ASP A 88 0.46 7.71 5.36
C ASP A 88 -0.32 8.05 6.64
N GLU A 89 -1.58 7.58 6.77
CA GLU A 89 -2.36 7.73 7.99
C GLU A 89 -1.74 6.97 9.18
N LEU A 90 -1.24 5.76 8.94
CA LEU A 90 -0.58 4.98 9.98
C LEU A 90 0.75 5.63 10.43
N ASP A 91 1.52 6.18 9.50
CA ASP A 91 2.75 6.92 9.82
C ASP A 91 2.45 8.18 10.62
N TYR A 92 1.37 8.88 10.26
CA TYR A 92 0.85 10.01 11.03
C TYR A 92 0.51 9.61 12.47
N TYR A 93 -0.23 8.52 12.69
CA TYR A 93 -0.57 8.06 14.05
C TYR A 93 0.66 7.66 14.86
N ARG A 94 1.63 6.99 14.25
CA ARG A 94 2.91 6.69 14.90
C ARG A 94 3.59 7.98 15.36
N LEU A 95 3.74 8.96 14.46
CA LEU A 95 4.37 10.24 14.77
C LEU A 95 3.57 11.03 15.83
N GLN A 96 2.25 11.00 15.76
CA GLN A 96 1.37 11.64 16.73
C GLN A 96 1.55 11.06 18.13
N GLN A 97 1.67 9.73 18.28
CA GLN A 97 1.96 9.11 19.57
C GLN A 97 3.30 9.56 20.18
N HIS A 98 4.29 9.92 19.35
CA HIS A 98 5.56 10.46 19.81
C HIS A 98 5.47 11.94 20.26
N ILE A 99 4.42 12.67 19.85
CA ILE A 99 4.25 14.11 20.11
C ILE A 99 3.15 14.38 21.16
N GLU A 100 2.07 13.59 21.18
CA GLU A 100 0.94 13.73 22.09
C GLU A 100 0.97 12.70 23.23
N VAL A 101 1.13 13.21 24.44
CA VAL A 101 0.96 12.47 25.71
C VAL A 101 -0.48 11.89 25.74
N PRO A 102 -0.68 10.61 26.14
CA PRO A 102 -1.77 9.79 25.61
C PRO A 102 -3.11 10.05 26.29
N ASN A 103 -4.17 10.30 25.52
CA ASN A 103 -5.54 10.05 25.98
C ASN A 103 -6.56 9.88 24.84
N ILE A 104 -6.32 8.96 23.90
CA ILE A 104 -7.40 8.31 23.15
C ILE A 104 -6.90 7.00 22.55
N THR A 105 -7.68 5.93 22.74
CA THR A 105 -7.37 4.57 22.29
C THR A 105 -7.47 4.49 20.78
N LEU A 106 -6.34 4.64 20.08
CA LEU A 106 -6.19 4.51 18.62
C LEU A 106 -6.84 3.24 18.03
N ARG A 107 -6.99 2.20 18.86
CA ARG A 107 -7.73 0.98 18.52
C ARG A 107 -9.18 1.23 18.09
N GLU A 108 -9.86 2.23 18.66
CA GLU A 108 -11.26 2.53 18.32
C GLU A 108 -11.39 3.28 17.00
N VAL A 109 -10.44 4.18 16.69
CA VAL A 109 -10.46 4.98 15.45
C VAL A 109 -10.10 4.11 14.24
N LEU A 110 -9.05 3.28 14.36
CA LEU A 110 -8.66 2.37 13.28
C LEU A 110 -9.74 1.30 13.01
N CYS A 111 -10.38 0.74 14.05
CA CYS A 111 -11.46 -0.23 13.85
C CYS A 111 -12.66 0.36 13.08
N LEU A 112 -13.00 1.63 13.29
CA LEU A 112 -14.10 2.28 12.57
C LEU A 112 -13.77 2.54 11.10
N HIS A 113 -12.52 2.91 10.79
CA HIS A 113 -12.10 3.14 9.40
C HIS A 113 -11.93 1.83 8.61
N LEU A 114 -11.35 0.79 9.22
CA LEU A 114 -11.22 -0.54 8.60
C LEU A 114 -12.58 -1.21 8.35
N LEU A 115 -13.59 -0.95 9.20
CA LEU A 115 -14.96 -1.43 8.97
C LEU A 115 -15.63 -0.75 7.76
N HIS A 116 -15.24 0.47 7.40
CA HIS A 116 -15.79 1.15 6.22
C HIS A 116 -15.21 0.62 4.91
N LEU A 117 -13.94 0.18 4.91
CA LEU A 117 -13.28 -0.39 3.72
C LEU A 117 -13.79 -1.80 3.38
N THR A 118 -14.25 -2.57 4.36
CA THR A 118 -14.79 -3.93 4.16
C THR A 118 -16.28 -3.97 3.82
N SER A 119 -16.97 -2.82 3.90
CA SER A 119 -18.42 -2.72 3.67
C SER A 119 -18.79 -2.09 2.32
N SER A 120 -17.82 -1.71 1.49
CA SER A 120 -18.09 -1.32 0.11
C SER A 120 -18.08 -2.57 -0.77
N GLU A 121 -19.16 -3.36 -0.71
CA GLU A 121 -19.56 -4.28 -1.79
C GLU A 121 -19.94 -3.50 -3.07
#